data_AF-A0A4S1H4B2-F1
#
_entry.id   AF-A0A4S1H4B2-F1
#
_cell.length_a   1.000
_cell.length_b   1.000
_cell.length_c   1.000
_cell.angle_alpha   90.00
_cell.angle_beta   90.00
_cell.angle_gamma   90.00
#
_symmetry.space_group_name_H-M   'P 1'
#
loop_
_entity.id
_entity.type
_entity.pdbx_description
1 polymer ?
#
loop_
_entity_poly.entity_id
_entity_poly.type
_entity_poly.pdbx_seq_one_letter_code
_entity_poly.pdbx_strand_id
1 'polypeptide(L)'
;MASQIVHFARLSDRDRKTARPLPKLVAGDRLELHVRDAGGKELSVPIPPSATAAVEALLAHMLRGERVAVLAEDQEVSPSEASTILGISRPLVVLRMDRGDLPFRYVGKHRRALLKDVLALKSKLDKRQTAMEALAEDTEDLIETYGL
;
A
#
# COMPACT_ATOMS: atom_id res chain seq x y z
N MET A 1 13.13 -15.33 -14.07
CA MET A 1 13.59 -14.96 -12.71
C MET A 1 12.73 -13.78 -12.28
N ALA A 2 11.79 -13.98 -11.35
CA ALA A 2 10.97 -12.87 -10.86
C ALA A 2 11.83 -12.03 -9.93
N SER A 3 12.10 -10.78 -10.31
CA SER A 3 12.82 -9.81 -9.50
C SER A 3 11.98 -9.52 -8.26
N GLN A 4 12.26 -10.27 -7.19
CA GLN A 4 11.56 -10.15 -5.92
C GLN A 4 12.20 -9.01 -5.14
N ILE A 5 11.93 -7.77 -5.57
CA ILE A 5 12.37 -6.60 -4.81
C ILE A 5 11.31 -6.33 -3.74
N VAL A 6 11.43 -7.04 -2.62
CA VAL A 6 10.73 -6.65 -1.39
C VAL A 6 11.77 -6.04 -0.46
N HIS A 7 11.83 -4.71 -0.43
CA HIS A 7 12.63 -4.01 0.58
C HIS A 7 11.74 -3.76 1.79
N PHE A 8 12.04 -4.46 2.88
CA PHE A 8 11.46 -4.17 4.18
C PHE A 8 12.31 -3.15 4.90
N ALA A 9 11.70 -2.04 5.30
CA ALA A 9 12.36 -1.01 6.08
C ALA A 9 11.57 -0.69 7.35
N ARG A 10 12.30 -0.46 8.43
CA ARG A 10 11.78 0.06 9.70
C ARG A 10 12.83 0.98 10.31
N LEU A 11 12.40 2.11 10.85
CA LEU A 11 13.27 2.95 11.67
C LEU A 11 13.52 2.28 13.02
N SER A 12 14.78 2.22 13.43
CA SER A 12 15.14 1.86 14.80
C SER A 12 14.50 2.86 15.78
N ASP A 13 14.32 2.46 17.04
CA ASP A 13 13.76 3.39 18.04
C ASP A 13 14.65 4.61 18.27
N ARG A 14 15.96 4.49 18.01
CA ARG A 14 16.89 5.63 18.02
C ARG A 14 16.62 6.58 16.87
N ASP A 15 16.49 6.07 15.65
CA ASP A 15 16.26 6.88 14.45
C ASP A 15 14.88 7.52 14.46
N ARG A 16 13.87 6.86 15.04
CA ARG A 16 12.52 7.43 15.19
C ARG A 16 12.51 8.65 16.10
N LYS A 17 13.37 8.69 17.12
CA LYS A 17 13.46 9.84 18.05
C LYS A 17 14.13 11.06 17.42
N THR A 18 15.00 10.85 16.43
CA THR A 18 15.72 11.92 15.73
C THR A 18 15.04 12.33 14.43
N ALA A 19 14.25 11.45 13.83
CA ALA A 19 13.50 11.72 12.62
C ALA A 19 12.41 12.76 12.88
N ARG A 20 12.38 13.79 12.03
CA ARG A 20 11.31 14.79 12.02
C ARG A 20 10.26 14.39 10.97
N PRO A 21 8.96 14.59 11.26
CA PRO A 21 7.94 14.45 10.22
C PRO A 21 8.19 15.47 9.12
N LEU A 22 7.91 15.08 7.88
CA LEU A 22 7.87 16.03 6.77
C LEU A 22 6.78 17.07 7.05
N PRO A 23 7.07 18.37 6.89
CA PRO A 23 6.02 19.38 6.88
C PRO A 23 5.10 19.15 5.68
N LYS A 24 3.87 19.64 5.75
CA LYS A 24 2.98 19.65 4.57
C LYS A 24 3.63 20.51 3.49
N LEU A 25 3.99 19.89 2.38
CA LEU A 25 4.55 20.59 1.23
C LEU A 25 3.45 21.42 0.55
N VAL A 26 3.75 22.67 0.24
CA VAL A 26 2.88 23.58 -0.52
C VAL A 26 3.35 23.69 -1.97
N ALA A 27 2.50 24.27 -2.82
CA ALA A 27 2.84 24.48 -4.23
C ALA A 27 4.12 25.32 -4.36
N GLY A 28 5.15 24.74 -4.99
CA GLY A 28 6.48 25.36 -5.14
C GLY A 28 7.56 24.73 -4.26
N ASP A 29 7.19 23.99 -3.23
CA ASP A 29 8.16 23.25 -2.41
C ASP A 29 8.81 22.12 -3.21
N ARG A 30 10.08 21.86 -2.91
CA ARG A 30 10.85 20.76 -3.52
C ARG A 30 11.40 19.85 -2.43
N LEU A 31 11.26 18.55 -2.65
CA LEU A 31 11.83 17.52 -1.80
C LEU A 31 13.17 17.08 -2.41
N GLU A 32 14.23 17.12 -1.61
CA GLU A 32 15.58 16.72 -2.02
C GLU A 32 16.13 15.65 -1.08
N LEU A 33 16.78 14.63 -1.65
CA LEU A 33 17.50 13.60 -0.91
C LEU A 33 18.98 13.98 -0.87
N HIS A 34 19.48 14.28 0.33
CA HIS A 34 20.90 14.54 0.57
C HIS A 34 21.60 13.23 0.95
N VAL A 35 22.57 12.81 0.13
CA VAL A 35 23.41 11.64 0.36
C VAL A 35 24.83 12.11 0.58
N ARG A 36 25.45 11.71 1.70
CA ARG A 36 26.88 11.90 1.91
C ARG A 36 27.58 10.58 1.67
N ASP A 37 28.52 10.54 0.72
CA ASP A 37 29.30 9.33 0.44
C ASP A 37 30.42 9.12 1.47
N ALA A 38 31.12 7.98 1.37
CA ALA A 38 32.22 7.64 2.27
C ALA A 38 33.42 8.60 2.18
N GLY A 39 33.55 9.36 1.09
CA GLY A 39 34.57 10.39 0.90
C GLY A 39 34.16 11.77 1.42
N GLY A 40 32.96 11.90 1.99
CA GLY A 40 32.43 13.16 2.49
C GLY A 40 31.83 14.06 1.42
N LYS A 41 31.72 13.60 0.16
CA LYS A 41 31.06 14.36 -0.89
C LYS A 41 29.55 14.29 -0.68
N GLU A 42 28.92 15.44 -0.72
CA GLU A 42 27.46 15.55 -0.67
C GLU A 42 26.87 15.54 -2.08
N LEU A 43 25.86 14.71 -2.27
CA LEU A 43 25.03 14.63 -3.45
C LEU A 43 23.61 15.00 -3.05
N SER A 44 23.07 16.06 -3.62
CA SER A 44 21.62 16.34 -3.56
C SER A 44 20.94 15.76 -4.79
N VAL A 45 19.91 14.95 -4.57
CA VAL A 45 19.09 14.35 -5.63
C VAL A 45 17.66 14.86 -5.49
N PRO A 46 17.12 15.61 -6.47
CA PRO A 46 15.74 16.08 -6.40
C PRO A 46 14.78 14.90 -6.53
N ILE A 47 13.75 14.87 -5.68
CA ILE A 47 12.66 13.90 -5.76
C ILE A 47 11.58 14.48 -6.69
N PRO A 48 11.24 13.81 -7.80
CA PRO A 48 10.20 14.29 -8.71
C PRO A 48 8.83 14.41 -8.00
N PRO A 49 7.97 15.36 -8.41
CA PRO A 49 6.64 15.53 -7.81
C PRO A 49 5.79 14.25 -7.77
N SER A 50 5.92 13.39 -8.78
CA SER A 50 5.21 12.10 -8.86
C SER A 50 5.65 11.09 -7.78
N ALA A 51 6.87 11.23 -7.24
CA ALA A 51 7.40 10.35 -6.20
C ALA A 51 7.21 10.94 -4.79
N THR A 52 6.96 12.24 -4.66
CA THR A 52 6.82 12.94 -3.37
C THR A 52 5.78 12.28 -2.46
N ALA A 53 4.57 12.01 -2.97
CA ALA A 53 3.51 11.40 -2.19
C ALA A 53 3.88 10.00 -1.66
N ALA A 54 4.64 9.22 -2.44
CA ALA A 54 5.11 7.90 -2.02
C ALA A 54 6.13 8.00 -0.89
N VAL A 55 7.05 8.98 -0.95
CA VAL A 55 8.05 9.22 0.11
C VAL A 55 7.39 9.73 1.39
N GLU A 56 6.41 10.64 1.28
CA GLU A 56 5.63 11.10 2.42
C GLU A 56 4.91 9.95 3.13
N ALA A 57 4.21 9.10 2.37
CA ALA A 57 3.53 7.94 2.90
C ALA A 57 4.52 6.99 3.60
N LEU A 58 5.63 6.64 2.92
CA LEU A 58 6.70 5.79 3.47
C LEU A 58 7.19 6.31 4.83
N LEU A 59 7.57 7.59 4.90
CA LEU A 59 8.09 8.19 6.13
C LEU A 59 7.03 8.26 7.22
N ALA A 60 5.78 8.58 6.89
CA ALA A 60 4.68 8.60 7.85
C ALA A 60 4.46 7.24 8.51
N HIS A 61 4.45 6.15 7.73
CA HIS A 61 4.36 4.78 8.26
C HIS A 61 5.58 4.44 9.15
N MET A 62 6.79 4.73 8.69
CA MET A 62 8.02 4.43 9.43
C MET A 62 8.12 5.21 10.76
N LEU A 63 7.65 6.47 10.80
CA LEU A 63 7.59 7.31 12.00
C LEU A 63 6.60 6.78 13.04
N ARG A 64 5.52 6.10 12.61
CA ARG A 64 4.61 5.40 13.52
C ARG A 64 5.17 4.05 14.02
N GLY A 65 6.38 3.68 13.59
CA GLY A 65 7.03 2.42 13.96
C GLY A 65 6.53 1.21 13.17
N GLU A 66 5.76 1.44 12.11
CA GLU A 66 5.25 0.40 11.24
C GLU A 66 6.38 -0.13 10.34
N ARG A 67 6.28 -1.40 9.96
CA ARG A 67 7.16 -1.98 8.94
C ARG A 67 6.58 -1.65 7.57
N VAL A 68 7.39 -1.07 6.70
CA VAL A 68 6.98 -0.75 5.32
C VAL A 68 7.64 -1.71 4.35
N ALA A 69 6.87 -2.13 3.35
CA ALA A 69 7.35 -2.91 2.21
C ALA A 69 7.14 -2.09 0.93
N VAL A 70 8.19 -1.95 0.12
CA VAL A 70 8.09 -1.39 -1.23
C VAL A 70 8.01 -2.54 -2.22
N LEU A 71 6.99 -2.53 -3.07
CA LEU A 71 6.67 -3.58 -4.03
C LEU A 71 6.46 -2.95 -5.42
N ALA A 72 6.92 -3.63 -6.47
CA ALA A 72 6.62 -3.23 -7.85
C ALA A 72 5.24 -3.76 -8.26
N GLU A 73 4.46 -2.98 -8.99
CA GLU A 73 3.08 -3.35 -9.39
C GLU A 73 3.00 -4.61 -10.26
N ASP A 74 4.02 -4.88 -11.09
CA ASP A 74 4.09 -6.08 -11.92
C ASP A 74 4.66 -7.30 -11.18
N GLN A 75 4.87 -7.19 -9.87
CA GLN A 75 5.32 -8.31 -9.06
C GLN A 75 4.22 -9.37 -8.95
N GLU A 76 4.65 -10.62 -9.04
CA GLU A 76 3.78 -11.77 -8.82
C GLU A 76 3.63 -12.09 -7.35
N VAL A 77 2.39 -12.22 -6.91
CA VAL A 77 2.02 -12.58 -5.55
C VAL A 77 1.27 -13.90 -5.52
N SER A 78 1.56 -14.71 -4.51
CA SER A 78 0.82 -15.93 -4.20
C SER A 78 -0.60 -15.61 -3.69
N PRO A 79 -1.52 -16.58 -3.72
CA PRO A 79 -2.82 -16.44 -3.08
C PRO A 79 -2.73 -16.08 -1.59
N SER A 80 -1.67 -16.54 -0.90
CA SER A 80 -1.43 -16.22 0.51
C SER A 80 -1.04 -14.74 0.68
N GLU A 81 -0.11 -14.23 -0.11
CA GLU A 81 0.26 -12.81 -0.08
C GLU A 81 -0.92 -11.91 -0.48
N ALA A 82 -1.66 -12.29 -1.53
CA ALA A 82 -2.88 -11.60 -1.93
C ALA A 82 -3.94 -11.59 -0.81
N SER A 83 -4.05 -12.66 -0.03
CA SER A 83 -4.99 -12.73 1.11
C SER A 83 -4.66 -11.70 2.18
N THR A 84 -3.38 -11.50 2.48
CA THR A 84 -2.91 -10.46 3.40
C THR A 84 -3.22 -9.06 2.87
N ILE A 85 -3.01 -8.80 1.58
CA ILE A 85 -3.28 -7.49 0.96
C ILE A 85 -4.78 -7.17 0.93
N LEU A 86 -5.59 -8.15 0.56
CA LEU A 86 -7.05 -8.01 0.44
C LEU A 86 -7.76 -8.01 1.80
N GLY A 87 -7.11 -8.45 2.88
CA GLY A 87 -7.75 -8.58 4.19
C GLY A 87 -8.80 -9.69 4.25
N ILE A 88 -8.70 -10.70 3.39
CA ILE A 88 -9.65 -11.82 3.30
C ILE A 88 -8.94 -13.16 3.41
N SER A 89 -9.68 -14.24 3.64
CA SER A 89 -9.09 -15.58 3.75
C SER A 89 -8.52 -16.08 2.41
N ARG A 90 -7.42 -16.87 2.47
CA ARG A 90 -6.82 -17.50 1.29
C ARG A 90 -7.84 -18.32 0.46
N PRO A 91 -8.75 -19.13 1.06
CA PRO A 91 -9.79 -19.80 0.28
C PRO A 91 -10.68 -18.83 -0.51
N LEU A 92 -11.00 -17.65 0.04
CA LEU A 92 -11.78 -16.66 -0.69
C LEU A 92 -10.98 -16.04 -1.84
N VAL A 93 -9.68 -15.79 -1.67
CA VAL A 93 -8.81 -15.37 -2.79
C VAL A 93 -8.82 -16.41 -3.90
N VAL A 94 -8.67 -17.68 -3.55
CA VAL A 94 -8.71 -18.79 -4.51
C VAL A 94 -10.06 -18.85 -5.24
N LEU A 95 -11.17 -18.67 -4.51
CA LEU A 95 -12.51 -18.61 -5.12
C LEU A 95 -12.63 -17.45 -6.12
N ARG A 96 -12.07 -16.28 -5.79
CA ARG A 96 -12.05 -15.11 -6.70
C ARG A 96 -11.21 -15.39 -7.94
N MET A 97 -10.09 -16.10 -7.80
CA MET A 97 -9.30 -16.57 -8.94
C MET A 97 -10.09 -17.54 -9.82
N ASP A 98 -10.72 -18.55 -9.22
CA ASP A 98 -11.46 -19.58 -9.96
C ASP A 98 -12.72 -19.00 -10.66
N ARG A 99 -13.31 -17.92 -10.11
CA ARG A 99 -14.42 -17.17 -10.73
C ARG A 99 -14.00 -16.18 -11.82
N GLY A 100 -12.70 -15.92 -11.96
CA GLY A 100 -12.17 -14.92 -12.89
C GLY A 100 -12.19 -13.48 -12.37
N ASP A 101 -12.60 -13.25 -11.13
CA ASP A 101 -12.58 -11.92 -10.49
C ASP A 101 -11.14 -11.42 -10.26
N LEU A 102 -10.20 -12.34 -10.07
CA LEU A 102 -8.77 -12.06 -9.91
C LEU A 102 -7.97 -12.82 -10.97
N PRO A 103 -7.44 -12.13 -12.00
CA PRO A 103 -6.54 -12.73 -12.97
C PRO A 103 -5.34 -13.41 -12.30
N PHE A 104 -5.00 -14.60 -12.78
CA PHE A 104 -3.85 -15.35 -12.30
C PHE A 104 -3.26 -16.19 -13.43
N ARG A 105 -2.01 -16.62 -13.23
CA ARG A 105 -1.36 -17.64 -14.06
C ARG A 105 -0.69 -18.69 -13.20
N TYR A 106 -0.35 -19.82 -13.82
CA TYR A 106 0.46 -20.84 -13.17
C TYR A 106 1.95 -20.55 -13.36
N VAL A 107 2.70 -20.67 -12.27
CA VAL A 107 4.17 -20.76 -12.23
C VAL A 107 4.50 -22.13 -11.67
N GLY A 108 4.81 -23.07 -12.57
CA GLY A 108 4.87 -24.49 -12.22
C GLY A 108 3.50 -24.97 -11.73
N LYS A 109 3.44 -25.49 -10.49
CA LYS A 109 2.20 -25.97 -9.86
C LYS A 109 1.46 -24.90 -9.05
N HIS A 110 2.00 -23.69 -8.95
CA HIS A 110 1.47 -22.64 -8.08
C HIS A 110 0.79 -21.53 -8.86
N ARG A 111 -0.33 -21.03 -8.32
CA ARG A 111 -1.03 -19.85 -8.86
C ARG A 111 -0.31 -18.58 -8.43
N ARG A 112 -0.24 -17.60 -9.34
CA ARG A 112 0.33 -16.27 -9.12
C ARG A 112 -0.58 -15.22 -9.75
N ALA A 113 -0.90 -14.16 -9.03
CA ALA A 113 -1.57 -12.97 -9.55
C ALA A 113 -0.57 -11.81 -9.60
N LEU A 114 -0.79 -10.85 -10.49
CA LEU A 114 -0.01 -9.61 -10.46
C LEU A 114 -0.52 -8.72 -9.33
N LEU A 115 0.40 -8.03 -8.64
CA LEU A 115 0.05 -7.14 -7.53
C LEU A 115 -0.94 -6.06 -7.97
N LYS A 116 -0.77 -5.49 -9.16
CA LYS A 116 -1.73 -4.51 -9.73
C LYS A 116 -3.16 -5.02 -9.78
N ASP A 117 -3.36 -6.29 -10.15
CA ASP A 117 -4.69 -6.89 -10.25
C ASP A 117 -5.30 -7.11 -8.85
N VAL A 118 -4.46 -7.48 -7.88
CA VAL A 118 -4.86 -7.60 -6.48
C VAL A 118 -5.25 -6.24 -5.89
N LEU A 119 -4.48 -5.18 -6.16
CA LEU A 119 -4.76 -3.82 -5.71
C LEU A 119 -6.02 -3.25 -6.38
N ALA A 120 -6.23 -3.53 -7.67
CA ALA A 120 -7.45 -3.15 -8.38
C ALA A 120 -8.69 -3.84 -7.78
N LEU A 121 -8.59 -5.12 -7.42
CA LEU A 121 -9.65 -5.83 -6.71
C LEU A 121 -9.90 -5.22 -5.33
N LYS A 122 -8.85 -4.91 -4.56
CA LYS A 122 -8.96 -4.26 -3.25
C LYS A 122 -9.75 -2.96 -3.35
N SER A 123 -9.39 -2.09 -4.29
CA SER A 123 -10.09 -0.81 -4.50
C SER A 123 -11.58 -1.00 -4.82
N LYS A 124 -11.94 -2.04 -5.58
CA LYS A 124 -13.35 -2.37 -5.85
C LYS A 124 -14.09 -2.84 -4.59
N LEU A 125 -13.43 -3.66 -3.75
CA LEU A 125 -14.01 -4.16 -2.50
C LEU A 125 -14.21 -3.03 -1.49
N ASP A 126 -13.21 -2.17 -1.32
CA ASP A 126 -13.25 -1.04 -0.40
C ASP A 126 -14.37 -0.06 -0.79
N LYS A 127 -14.50 0.28 -2.08
CA LYS A 127 -15.60 1.13 -2.57
C LYS A 127 -16.97 0.53 -2.29
N ARG A 128 -17.12 -0.79 -2.45
CA ARG A 128 -18.38 -1.48 -2.17
C ARG A 128 -18.68 -1.47 -0.68
N GLN A 129 -17.66 -1.65 0.17
CA GLN A 129 -17.79 -1.60 1.61
C GLN A 129 -18.26 -0.22 2.08
N THR A 130 -17.61 0.85 1.62
CA THR A 130 -18.02 2.23 1.93
C THR A 130 -19.45 2.53 1.48
N ALA A 131 -19.85 2.05 0.29
CA ALA A 131 -21.22 2.22 -0.19
C ALA A 131 -22.24 1.47 0.68
N MET A 132 -21.89 0.28 1.18
CA MET A 132 -22.74 -0.47 2.11
C MET A 132 -22.85 0.22 3.47
N GLU A 133 -21.74 0.78 3.98
CA GLU A 133 -21.71 1.53 5.24
C GLU A 133 -22.59 2.78 5.15
N ALA A 134 -22.51 3.54 4.06
CA ALA A 134 -23.37 4.71 3.84
C ALA A 134 -24.87 4.33 3.80
N LEU A 135 -25.22 3.21 3.15
CA LEU A 135 -26.61 2.72 3.15
C LEU A 135 -27.08 2.27 4.53
N ALA A 136 -26.19 1.71 5.34
CA ALA A 136 -26.51 1.32 6.71
C ALA A 136 -26.74 2.56 7.59
N GLU A 137 -25.89 3.58 7.47
CA GLU A 137 -26.02 4.87 8.16
C GLU A 137 -27.35 5.57 7.79
N ASP A 138 -27.67 5.67 6.50
CA ASP A 138 -28.95 6.22 6.04
C ASP A 138 -30.16 5.46 6.62
N THR A 139 -30.03 4.13 6.78
CA THR A 139 -31.09 3.29 7.34
C THR A 139 -31.24 3.51 8.84
N GLU A 140 -30.14 3.62 9.58
CA GLU A 140 -30.13 3.93 11.00
C GLU A 140 -30.73 5.32 11.27
N ASP A 141 -30.36 6.33 10.48
CA ASP A 141 -30.93 7.69 10.56
C ASP A 141 -32.44 7.70 10.32
N LEU A 142 -32.94 6.90 9.37
CA LEU A 142 -34.37 6.76 9.11
C LEU A 142 -35.11 6.11 10.28
N ILE A 143 -34.53 5.08 10.89
CA ILE A 143 -35.08 4.42 12.08
C ILE A 143 -35.12 5.39 13.26
N GLU A 144 -34.04 6.14 13.51
CA GLU A 144 -33.97 7.08 14.62
C GLU A 144 -34.88 8.31 14.42
N THR A 145 -34.95 8.84 13.21
CA THR A 145 -35.71 10.07 12.91
C THR A 145 -37.21 9.80 12.73
N TYR A 146 -37.57 8.66 12.14
CA TYR A 146 -38.96 8.36 11.76
C TYR A 146 -39.55 7.10 12.41
N GLY A 147 -38.79 6.38 13.24
CA GLY A 147 -39.29 5.27 14.05
C GLY A 147 -39.81 4.06 13.26
N LEU A 148 -39.22 3.80 12.08
CA LEU A 148 -39.51 2.62 11.26
C LEU A 148 -39.01 1.32 11.89
#